data_AF-T0VBR8-F1
#
_entry.id   AF-T0VBR8-F1
#
_cell.length_a   1.000
_cell.length_b   1.000
_cell.length_c   1.000
_cell.angle_alpha   90.00
_cell.angle_beta   90.00
_cell.angle_gamma   90.00
#
_symmetry.space_group_name_H-M   'P 1'
#
loop_
_entity.id
_entity.type
_entity.pdbx_description
1 polymer ?
#
loop_
_entity_poly.entity_id
_entity_poly.type
_entity_poly.pdbx_seq_one_letter_code
_entity_poly.pdbx_strand_id
1 'polypeptide(L)'
;MTTISDILEKFYADHEVKPYISPERDLEAWLLDPKPVSKRNMELLHDGLLAGDIILLWRIHFGTFTTETWFPKYFEYTYGIHASEHLKVLVEKGYAFIESTFDSLDHINATMKKAILKKKGVAGLSKMKAADLNQALAEHFTEEELAEQFTIRGYQLTDKGKQALKDYKAIIDRHPKKNL
;
A
#
# COMPACT_ATOMS: atom_id res chain seq x y z
N MET A 1 -24.78 -13.01 -30.18
CA MET A 1 -23.62 -12.10 -30.25
C MET A 1 -22.77 -12.40 -29.04
N THR A 2 -21.45 -12.54 -29.19
CA THR A 2 -20.53 -12.73 -28.06
C THR A 2 -20.47 -11.45 -27.24
N THR A 3 -20.73 -11.51 -25.94
CA THR A 3 -20.64 -10.36 -25.04
C THR A 3 -19.21 -10.16 -24.54
N ILE A 4 -18.90 -8.97 -24.00
CA ILE A 4 -17.61 -8.72 -23.32
C ILE A 4 -17.39 -9.72 -22.17
N SER A 5 -18.46 -10.04 -21.43
CA SER A 5 -18.42 -11.05 -20.37
C SER A 5 -17.97 -12.42 -20.89
N ASP A 6 -18.52 -12.87 -22.02
CA ASP A 6 -18.14 -14.15 -22.63
C ASP A 6 -16.66 -14.19 -23.05
N ILE A 7 -16.09 -13.05 -23.45
CA ILE A 7 -14.68 -12.94 -23.82
C ILE A 7 -13.80 -13.01 -22.57
N LEU A 8 -14.16 -12.27 -21.52
CA LEU A 8 -13.43 -12.30 -20.25
C LEU A 8 -13.44 -13.69 -19.62
N GLU A 9 -14.56 -14.41 -19.70
CA GLU A 9 -14.63 -15.78 -19.21
C GLU A 9 -13.71 -16.73 -19.98
N LYS A 10 -13.53 -16.53 -21.29
CA LYS A 10 -12.54 -17.32 -22.04
C LYS A 10 -11.10 -17.01 -21.64
N PHE A 11 -10.78 -15.76 -21.31
CA PHE A 11 -9.44 -15.39 -20.87
C PHE A 11 -9.08 -15.98 -19.51
N TYR A 12 -10.07 -16.15 -18.64
CA TYR A 12 -9.85 -16.46 -17.22
C TYR A 12 -10.49 -17.79 -16.78
N ALA A 13 -10.96 -18.62 -17.71
CA ALA A 13 -11.60 -19.91 -17.43
C ALA A 13 -10.74 -20.85 -16.59
N ASP A 14 -9.42 -20.84 -16.83
CA ASP A 14 -8.47 -21.73 -16.17
C ASP A 14 -7.78 -21.10 -14.95
N HIS A 15 -8.20 -19.89 -14.55
CA HIS A 15 -7.63 -19.21 -13.37
C HIS A 15 -8.29 -19.75 -12.10
N GLU A 16 -7.48 -20.10 -11.11
CA GLU A 16 -7.97 -20.52 -9.79
C GLU A 16 -8.77 -19.39 -9.12
N VAL A 17 -8.23 -18.16 -9.17
CA VAL A 17 -8.93 -16.94 -8.76
C VAL A 17 -9.14 -16.04 -9.97
N LYS A 18 -10.38 -15.59 -10.21
CA LYS A 18 -10.64 -14.62 -11.28
C LYS A 18 -10.04 -13.26 -10.93
N PRO A 19 -9.30 -12.61 -11.85
CA PRO A 19 -8.79 -11.26 -11.64
C PRO A 19 -9.92 -10.27 -11.32
N TYR A 20 -9.64 -9.36 -10.39
CA TYR A 20 -10.42 -8.13 -10.28
C TYR A 20 -10.29 -7.31 -11.56
N ILE A 21 -11.44 -6.85 -12.05
CA ILE A 21 -11.56 -5.93 -13.18
C ILE A 21 -12.35 -4.74 -12.66
N SER A 22 -11.77 -3.54 -12.74
CA SER A 22 -12.45 -2.34 -12.26
C SER A 22 -13.73 -2.10 -13.06
N PRO A 23 -14.86 -1.72 -12.41
CA PRO A 23 -16.08 -1.32 -13.12
C PRO A 23 -15.85 -0.07 -13.99
N GLU A 24 -14.81 0.71 -13.70
CA GLU A 24 -14.42 1.90 -14.47
C GLU A 24 -13.46 1.57 -15.62
N ARG A 25 -13.07 0.30 -15.79
CA ARG A 25 -12.15 -0.09 -16.87
C ARG A 25 -12.86 0.02 -18.21
N ASP A 26 -12.25 0.76 -19.14
CA ASP A 26 -12.65 0.75 -20.55
C ASP A 26 -12.30 -0.60 -21.19
N LEU A 27 -13.26 -1.53 -21.12
CA LEU A 27 -13.11 -2.89 -21.64
C LEU A 27 -13.14 -2.92 -23.16
N GLU A 28 -13.86 -2.01 -23.81
CA GLU A 28 -13.91 -1.94 -25.27
C GLU A 28 -12.54 -1.56 -25.83
N ALA A 29 -11.91 -0.49 -25.30
CA ALA A 29 -10.57 -0.11 -25.69
C ALA A 29 -9.53 -1.17 -25.31
N TRP A 30 -9.66 -1.79 -24.12
CA TRP A 30 -8.74 -2.84 -23.69
C TRP A 30 -8.80 -4.09 -24.59
N LEU A 31 -9.97 -4.45 -25.11
CA LEU A 31 -10.15 -5.59 -26.00
C LEU A 31 -9.54 -5.41 -27.40
N LEU A 32 -9.10 -4.20 -27.77
CA LEU A 32 -8.37 -3.95 -29.02
C LEU A 32 -6.93 -4.51 -29.00
N ASP A 33 -6.28 -4.50 -27.83
CA ASP A 33 -4.95 -5.10 -27.58
C ASP A 33 -4.94 -5.76 -26.19
N PRO A 34 -5.65 -6.89 -26.02
CA PRO A 34 -5.90 -7.46 -24.71
C PRO A 34 -4.61 -8.03 -24.12
N LYS A 35 -4.27 -7.54 -22.93
CA LYS A 35 -3.18 -8.05 -22.09
C LYS A 35 -3.79 -8.66 -20.82
N PRO A 36 -4.26 -9.92 -20.88
CA PRO A 36 -4.91 -10.55 -19.75
C PRO A 36 -3.95 -10.75 -18.59
N VAL A 37 -4.49 -10.71 -17.37
CA VAL A 37 -3.73 -11.01 -16.15
C VAL A 37 -3.24 -12.46 -16.24
N SER A 38 -1.94 -12.67 -16.02
CA SER A 38 -1.34 -14.00 -16.11
C SER A 38 -1.89 -14.93 -15.04
N LYS A 39 -2.21 -16.19 -15.41
CA LYS A 39 -2.69 -17.23 -14.50
C LYS A 39 -1.86 -17.35 -13.23
N ARG A 40 -0.54 -17.37 -13.36
CA ARG A 40 0.41 -17.48 -12.23
C ARG A 40 0.26 -16.39 -11.17
N ASN A 41 -0.26 -15.21 -11.52
CA ASN A 41 -0.46 -14.13 -10.57
C ASN A 41 -1.74 -14.31 -9.75
N MET A 42 -2.62 -15.20 -10.21
CA MET A 42 -3.91 -15.54 -9.60
C MET A 42 -3.93 -16.95 -8.99
N GLU A 43 -2.76 -17.56 -8.82
CA GLU A 43 -2.59 -18.81 -8.05
C GLU A 43 -2.53 -18.47 -6.57
N LEU A 44 -3.24 -19.24 -5.74
CA LEU A 44 -3.26 -19.03 -4.30
C LEU A 44 -1.92 -19.45 -3.68
N LEU A 45 -1.35 -18.54 -2.90
CA LEU A 45 -0.19 -18.79 -2.04
C LEU A 45 -0.67 -19.18 -0.62
N HIS A 46 0.27 -19.44 0.28
CA HIS A 46 -0.06 -19.68 1.69
C HIS A 46 -0.94 -18.55 2.26
N ASP A 47 -1.90 -18.93 3.11
CA ASP A 47 -2.88 -18.00 3.73
C ASP A 47 -3.79 -17.29 2.70
N GLY A 48 -3.92 -17.86 1.50
CA GLY A 48 -4.76 -17.33 0.43
C GLY A 48 -4.28 -15.99 -0.12
N LEU A 49 -2.97 -15.70 -0.04
CA LEU A 49 -2.37 -14.53 -0.67
C LEU A 49 -2.25 -14.75 -2.19
N LEU A 50 -2.22 -13.66 -2.94
CA LEU A 50 -1.89 -13.63 -4.36
C LEU A 50 -0.56 -12.94 -4.60
N ALA A 51 -0.03 -13.06 -5.83
CA ALA A 51 1.20 -12.37 -6.21
C ALA A 51 1.09 -10.84 -6.00
N GLY A 52 -0.09 -10.26 -6.23
CA GLY A 52 -0.36 -8.85 -5.99
C GLY A 52 -0.19 -8.44 -4.52
N ASP A 53 -0.55 -9.31 -3.57
CA ASP A 53 -0.41 -9.06 -2.14
C ASP A 53 1.07 -8.98 -1.73
N ILE A 54 1.90 -9.88 -2.27
CA ILE A 54 3.34 -9.85 -2.05
C ILE A 54 3.95 -8.54 -2.56
N ILE A 55 3.45 -8.01 -3.67
CA ILE A 55 3.89 -6.73 -4.21
C ILE A 55 3.40 -5.55 -3.38
N LEU A 56 2.19 -5.60 -2.82
CA LEU A 56 1.73 -4.61 -1.84
C LEU A 56 2.65 -4.57 -0.61
N LEU A 57 2.92 -5.74 -0.01
CA LEU A 57 3.84 -5.86 1.13
C LEU A 57 5.24 -5.33 0.78
N TRP A 58 5.72 -5.63 -0.43
CA TRP A 58 7.01 -5.13 -0.90
C TRP A 58 7.02 -3.60 -1.04
N ARG A 59 5.93 -2.97 -1.49
CA ARG A 59 5.82 -1.50 -1.51
C ARG A 59 5.84 -0.92 -0.10
N ILE A 60 5.14 -1.55 0.85
CA ILE A 60 5.12 -1.13 2.27
C ILE A 60 6.53 -1.22 2.88
N HIS A 61 7.30 -2.25 2.52
CA HIS A 61 8.67 -2.46 3.01
C HIS A 61 9.61 -1.28 2.78
N PHE A 62 9.34 -0.42 1.78
CA PHE A 62 10.15 0.78 1.54
C PHE A 62 9.98 1.88 2.59
N GLY A 63 8.98 1.78 3.48
CA GLY A 63 8.78 2.72 4.57
C GLY A 63 8.19 4.07 4.15
N THR A 64 7.78 4.24 2.89
CA THR A 64 7.16 5.48 2.39
C THR A 64 5.67 5.31 2.07
N PHE A 65 5.09 4.15 2.38
CA PHE A 65 3.72 3.82 2.04
C PHE A 65 2.76 4.30 3.13
N THR A 66 1.71 5.03 2.76
CA THR A 66 0.80 5.73 3.68
C THR A 66 -0.66 5.55 3.29
N THR A 67 -1.58 6.00 4.16
CA THR A 67 -3.03 6.06 3.91
C THR A 67 -3.43 6.93 2.72
N GLU A 68 -2.54 7.80 2.25
CA GLU A 68 -2.75 8.66 1.08
C GLU A 68 -2.03 8.15 -0.18
N THR A 69 -1.31 7.02 -0.08
CA THR A 69 -0.54 6.49 -1.20
C THR A 69 -1.45 5.98 -2.31
N TRP A 70 -1.28 6.53 -3.51
CA TRP A 70 -1.97 6.05 -4.70
C TRP A 70 -1.45 4.67 -5.14
N PHE A 71 -2.38 3.85 -5.67
CA PHE A 71 -2.11 2.50 -6.17
C PHE A 71 -1.85 2.50 -7.68
N PRO A 72 -0.67 2.07 -8.14
CA PRO A 72 -0.38 1.89 -9.55
C PRO A 72 -1.34 0.93 -10.27
N LYS A 73 -1.66 1.28 -11.52
CA LYS A 73 -2.51 0.47 -12.41
C LYS A 73 -2.04 -0.99 -12.55
N TYR A 74 -0.76 -1.29 -12.36
CA TYR A 74 -0.28 -2.68 -12.45
C TYR A 74 -0.92 -3.61 -11.41
N PHE A 75 -1.45 -3.10 -10.29
CA PHE A 75 -2.16 -3.95 -9.34
C PHE A 75 -3.41 -4.58 -9.95
N GLU A 76 -4.14 -3.81 -10.76
CA GLU A 76 -5.26 -4.32 -11.55
C GLU A 76 -4.76 -5.05 -12.80
N TYR A 77 -3.98 -4.36 -13.65
CA TYR A 77 -3.67 -4.85 -15.00
C TYR A 77 -2.66 -5.98 -15.06
N THR A 78 -1.76 -6.08 -14.07
CA THR A 78 -0.72 -7.11 -14.03
C THR A 78 -1.03 -8.16 -12.97
N TYR A 79 -1.50 -7.74 -11.79
CA TYR A 79 -1.72 -8.64 -10.65
C TYR A 79 -3.18 -8.99 -10.40
N GLY A 80 -4.14 -8.35 -11.08
CA GLY A 80 -5.54 -8.71 -10.98
C GLY A 80 -6.16 -8.51 -9.60
N ILE A 81 -5.66 -7.58 -8.78
CA ILE A 81 -6.20 -7.33 -7.43
C ILE A 81 -6.77 -5.92 -7.30
N HIS A 82 -7.81 -5.80 -6.47
CA HIS A 82 -8.27 -4.50 -5.97
C HIS A 82 -7.38 -4.09 -4.78
N ALA A 83 -6.32 -3.35 -5.08
CA ALA A 83 -5.21 -3.11 -4.15
C ALA A 83 -5.64 -2.54 -2.78
N SER A 84 -6.62 -1.64 -2.74
CA SER A 84 -7.15 -1.05 -1.51
C SER A 84 -7.85 -2.08 -0.62
N GLU A 85 -8.68 -2.96 -1.18
CA GLU A 85 -9.36 -4.01 -0.41
C GLU A 85 -8.38 -5.08 0.05
N HIS A 86 -7.43 -5.46 -0.80
CA HIS A 86 -6.36 -6.38 -0.43
C HIS A 86 -5.47 -5.82 0.69
N LEU A 87 -5.18 -4.51 0.69
CA LEU A 87 -4.44 -3.87 1.77
C LEU A 87 -5.17 -3.99 3.12
N LYS A 88 -6.49 -3.83 3.15
CA LYS A 88 -7.30 -4.05 4.37
C LYS A 88 -7.18 -5.49 4.86
N VAL A 89 -7.33 -6.45 3.96
CA VAL A 89 -7.20 -7.88 4.28
C VAL A 89 -5.79 -8.20 4.81
N LEU A 90 -4.74 -7.61 4.25
CA LEU A 90 -3.37 -7.78 4.73
C LEU A 90 -3.17 -7.25 6.15
N VAL A 91 -3.82 -6.14 6.50
CA VAL A 91 -3.83 -5.62 7.88
C VAL A 91 -4.60 -6.54 8.81
N GLU A 92 -5.81 -6.97 8.42
CA GLU A 92 -6.64 -7.89 9.20
C GLU A 92 -5.95 -9.24 9.44
N LYS A 93 -5.24 -9.77 8.45
CA LYS A 93 -4.45 -11.00 8.54
C LYS A 93 -3.10 -10.80 9.25
N GLY A 94 -2.79 -9.59 9.70
CA GLY A 94 -1.59 -9.27 10.48
C GLY A 94 -0.29 -9.33 9.69
N TYR A 95 -0.30 -9.11 8.37
CA TYR A 95 0.92 -8.93 7.57
C TYR A 95 1.46 -7.50 7.64
N ALA A 96 0.57 -6.53 7.83
CA ALA A 96 0.92 -5.13 8.01
C ALA A 96 0.05 -4.53 9.12
N PHE A 97 0.44 -3.35 9.59
CA PHE A 97 -0.39 -2.54 10.48
C PHE A 97 -0.30 -1.07 10.08
N ILE A 98 -1.31 -0.30 10.50
CA ILE A 98 -1.31 1.15 10.36
C ILE A 98 -0.55 1.72 11.55
N GLU A 99 0.43 2.57 11.28
CA GLU A 99 1.24 3.22 12.31
C GLU A 99 0.40 4.09 13.25
N SER A 100 0.90 4.27 14.48
CA SER A 100 0.40 5.33 15.36
C SER A 100 0.70 6.71 14.76
N THR A 101 0.10 7.75 15.34
CA THR A 101 0.35 9.14 14.99
C THR A 101 1.80 9.52 15.26
N PHE A 102 2.35 9.13 16.41
CA PHE A 102 3.77 9.37 16.70
C PHE A 102 4.71 8.61 15.76
N ASP A 103 4.41 7.34 15.45
CA ASP A 103 5.21 6.57 14.50
C ASP A 103 5.12 7.15 13.07
N SER A 104 3.98 7.79 12.76
CA SER A 104 3.75 8.42 11.45
C SER A 104 4.42 9.80 11.29
N LEU A 105 5.19 10.27 12.28
CA LEU A 105 5.82 11.59 12.21
C LEU A 105 6.79 11.73 11.03
N ASP A 106 7.38 10.65 10.54
CA ASP A 106 8.30 10.70 9.41
C ASP A 106 7.59 11.01 8.07
N HIS A 107 6.26 10.89 8.03
CA HIS A 107 5.45 11.22 6.86
C HIS A 107 5.00 12.69 6.81
N ILE A 108 5.33 13.50 7.83
CA ILE A 108 5.09 14.95 7.82
C ILE A 108 6.39 15.74 7.88
N ASN A 109 6.45 16.84 7.13
CA ASN A 109 7.67 17.64 7.05
C ASN A 109 7.89 18.51 8.31
N ALA A 110 9.12 19.01 8.47
CA ALA A 110 9.50 19.83 9.62
C ALA A 110 8.64 21.11 9.75
N THR A 111 8.18 21.70 8.65
CA THR A 111 7.31 22.89 8.69
C THR A 111 5.98 22.58 9.36
N MET A 112 5.36 21.45 9.03
CA MET A 112 4.11 21.00 9.67
C MET A 112 4.33 20.72 11.16
N LYS A 113 5.38 19.99 11.53
CA LYS A 113 5.73 19.72 12.95
C LYS A 113 5.87 21.02 13.75
N LYS A 114 6.59 22.02 13.21
CA LYS A 114 6.74 23.33 13.84
C LYS A 114 5.41 24.08 13.97
N ALA A 115 4.54 24.01 12.97
CA ALA A 115 3.23 24.64 13.03
C ALA A 115 2.35 24.02 14.13
N ILE A 116 2.42 22.70 14.33
CA ILE A 116 1.71 21.99 15.39
C ILE A 116 2.23 22.41 16.77
N LEU A 117 3.55 22.35 17.00
CA LEU A 117 4.18 22.76 18.27
C LEU A 117 3.87 24.21 18.64
N LYS A 118 3.79 25.10 17.65
CA LYS A 118 3.43 26.51 17.87
C LYS A 118 2.03 26.68 18.46
N LYS A 119 1.08 25.78 18.18
CA LYS A 119 -0.28 25.80 18.77
C LYS A 119 -0.25 25.56 20.29
N LYS A 120 0.75 24.84 20.81
CA LYS A 120 0.98 24.63 22.25
C LYS A 120 1.94 25.67 22.86
N GLY A 121 2.33 26.70 22.10
CA GLY A 121 3.18 27.80 22.59
C GLY A 121 4.67 27.47 22.69
N VAL A 122 5.14 26.38 22.06
CA VAL A 122 6.57 26.00 22.10
C VAL A 122 7.43 27.02 21.34
N ALA A 123 8.46 27.53 22.00
CA ALA A 123 9.40 28.51 21.45
C ALA A 123 10.70 27.84 20.93
N GLY A 124 11.56 28.59 20.23
CA GLY A 124 12.89 28.10 19.81
C GLY A 124 12.89 27.16 18.59
N LEU A 125 11.76 26.98 17.91
CA LEU A 125 11.56 26.00 16.83
C LEU A 125 12.48 26.17 15.60
N SER A 126 13.03 27.37 15.37
CA SER A 126 13.86 27.64 14.18
C SER A 126 15.16 26.84 14.17
N LYS A 127 15.71 26.52 15.34
CA LYS A 127 16.99 25.80 15.50
C LYS A 127 16.84 24.28 15.67
N MET A 128 15.61 23.80 15.88
CA MET A 128 15.33 22.38 16.11
C MET A 128 15.53 21.54 14.84
N LYS A 129 16.23 20.41 15.00
CA LYS A 129 16.37 19.35 14.01
C LYS A 129 15.17 18.39 14.06
N ALA A 130 15.10 17.45 13.12
CA ALA A 130 13.99 16.50 13.04
C ALA A 130 13.76 15.70 14.34
N ALA A 131 14.84 15.21 14.96
CA ALA A 131 14.76 14.49 16.23
C ALA A 131 14.23 15.38 17.37
N ASP A 132 14.71 16.62 17.47
CA ASP A 132 14.25 17.59 18.48
C ASP A 132 12.76 17.91 18.30
N LEU A 133 12.28 18.02 17.04
CA LEU A 133 10.87 18.25 16.74
C LEU A 133 10.00 17.05 17.14
N ASN A 134 10.45 15.82 16.86
CA ASN A 134 9.72 14.62 17.26
C ASN A 134 9.66 14.49 18.78
N GLN A 135 10.77 14.75 19.47
CA GLN A 135 10.81 14.75 20.93
C GLN A 135 9.88 15.82 21.52
N ALA A 136 9.95 17.05 21.03
CA ALA A 136 9.07 18.12 21.50
C ALA A 136 7.58 17.78 21.27
N LEU A 137 7.24 17.10 20.16
CA LEU A 137 5.87 16.64 19.92
C LEU A 137 5.44 15.61 20.98
N ALA A 138 6.31 14.65 21.31
CA ALA A 138 6.04 13.65 22.35
C ALA A 138 5.95 14.23 23.77
N GLU A 139 6.65 15.32 24.05
CA GLU A 139 6.59 16.00 25.36
C GLU A 139 5.35 16.89 25.54
N HIS A 140 4.76 17.38 24.44
CA HIS A 140 3.70 18.39 24.47
C HIS A 140 2.32 17.92 24.01
N PHE A 141 2.22 16.70 23.44
CA PHE A 141 0.97 16.14 22.95
C PHE A 141 0.78 14.71 23.47
N THR A 142 -0.48 14.33 23.67
CA THR A 142 -0.84 12.89 23.69
C THR A 142 -1.03 12.38 22.26
N GLU A 143 -1.15 11.07 22.11
CA GLU A 143 -1.45 10.41 20.83
C GLU A 143 -2.76 10.94 20.24
N GLU A 144 -3.81 11.09 21.06
CA GLU A 144 -5.12 11.59 20.65
C GLU A 144 -5.07 13.06 20.24
N GLU A 145 -4.42 13.92 21.03
CA GLU A 145 -4.30 15.35 20.71
C GLU A 145 -3.51 15.58 19.42
N LEU A 146 -2.48 14.77 19.19
CA LEU A 146 -1.67 14.84 17.98
C LEU A 146 -2.45 14.30 16.77
N ALA A 147 -3.28 13.28 16.95
CA ALA A 147 -4.08 12.69 15.88
C ALA A 147 -5.06 13.69 15.26
N GLU A 148 -5.52 14.68 16.04
CA GLU A 148 -6.36 15.78 15.56
C GLU A 148 -5.59 16.77 14.66
N GLN A 149 -4.26 16.74 14.65
CA GLN A 149 -3.44 17.69 13.91
C GLN A 149 -3.14 17.26 12.47
N PHE A 150 -3.14 15.94 12.20
CA PHE A 150 -2.96 15.37 10.86
C PHE A 150 -3.50 13.94 10.77
N THR A 151 -3.99 13.57 9.59
CA THR A 151 -4.67 12.29 9.33
C THR A 151 -3.82 11.25 8.62
N ILE A 152 -2.71 11.65 7.97
CA ILE A 152 -1.83 10.71 7.29
C ILE A 152 -1.23 9.72 8.29
N ARG A 153 -1.27 8.43 7.94
CA ARG A 153 -0.63 7.35 8.70
C ARG A 153 0.22 6.49 7.77
N GLY A 154 1.38 6.05 8.24
CA GLY A 154 2.16 5.07 7.50
C GLY A 154 1.63 3.66 7.66
N TYR A 155 2.08 2.79 6.78
CA TYR A 155 1.95 1.35 6.94
C TYR A 155 3.32 0.75 7.23
N GLN A 156 3.36 -0.21 8.13
CA GLN A 156 4.54 -1.03 8.36
C GLN A 156 4.24 -2.51 8.28
N LEU A 157 5.27 -3.29 7.95
CA LEU A 157 5.19 -4.74 7.96
C LEU A 157 5.36 -5.27 9.38
N THR A 158 4.52 -6.24 9.74
CA THR A 158 4.79 -7.12 10.88
C THR A 158 5.91 -8.10 10.52
N ASP A 159 6.36 -8.90 11.49
CA ASP A 159 7.32 -9.98 11.20
C ASP A 159 6.74 -11.03 10.25
N LYS A 160 5.42 -11.28 10.32
CA LYS A 160 4.69 -12.11 9.35
C LYS A 160 4.77 -11.53 7.93
N GLY A 161 4.57 -10.22 7.79
CA GLY A 161 4.77 -9.48 6.53
C GLY A 161 6.17 -9.63 5.95
N LYS A 162 7.19 -9.39 6.79
CA LYS A 162 8.60 -9.51 6.40
C LYS A 162 8.95 -10.94 6.00
N GLN A 163 8.40 -11.94 6.70
CA GLN A 163 8.63 -13.34 6.37
C GLN A 163 8.02 -13.70 5.02
N ALA A 164 6.80 -13.26 4.72
CA ALA A 164 6.19 -13.46 3.40
C ALA A 164 7.04 -12.92 2.24
N LEU A 165 7.70 -11.77 2.42
CA LEU A 165 8.61 -11.24 1.40
C LEU A 165 9.83 -12.14 1.16
N LYS A 166 10.33 -12.81 2.20
CA LYS A 166 11.44 -13.77 2.07
C LYS A 166 10.97 -15.03 1.35
N ASP A 167 9.83 -15.57 1.77
CA ASP A 167 9.28 -16.82 1.23
C ASP A 167 8.92 -16.69 -0.26
N TYR A 168 8.44 -15.51 -0.67
CA TYR A 168 7.99 -15.23 -2.04
C TYR A 168 8.90 -14.28 -2.82
N LYS A 169 10.21 -14.27 -2.50
CA LYS A 169 11.21 -13.40 -3.17
C LYS A 169 11.17 -13.49 -4.71
N ALA A 170 10.90 -14.67 -5.26
CA ALA A 170 10.82 -14.87 -6.70
C ALA A 170 9.73 -14.03 -7.39
N ILE A 171 8.63 -13.70 -6.69
CA ILE A 171 7.57 -12.81 -7.21
C ILE A 171 8.10 -11.37 -7.29
N ILE A 172 8.80 -10.92 -6.26
CA ILE A 172 9.41 -9.59 -6.18
C ILE A 172 10.49 -9.43 -7.26
N ASP A 173 11.31 -10.44 -7.48
CA ASP A 173 12.38 -10.40 -8.48
C ASP A 173 11.87 -10.29 -9.92
N ARG A 174 10.67 -10.82 -10.20
CA ARG A 174 10.01 -10.72 -11.51
C ARG A 174 9.27 -9.40 -11.71
N HIS A 175 8.98 -8.67 -10.65
CA HIS A 175 8.31 -7.38 -10.77
C HIS A 175 9.26 -6.39 -11.45
N PRO A 176 8.82 -5.64 -12.49
CA PRO A 176 9.65 -4.63 -13.14
C PRO A 176 10.09 -3.58 -12.12
N LYS A 177 11.39 -3.50 -11.87
CA LYS A 177 12.01 -2.47 -11.05
C LYS A 177 12.53 -1.41 -11.99
N LYS A 178 12.26 -0.13 -11.72
CA LYS A 178 13.02 0.93 -12.39
C LYS A 178 14.48 0.73 -11.99
N ASN A 179 15.36 0.59 -12.98
CA ASN A 179 16.78 0.79 -12.72
C ASN A 179 16.92 2.24 -12.25
N LEU A 180 17.34 2.42 -11.00
CA LEU A 180 17.75 3.72 -10.48
C LEU A 180 19.10 4.10 -11.09
#